data_AF-A0A1E2WE33-F1
#
_entry.id   AF-A0A1E2WE33-F1
#
_cell.length_a   1.000
_cell.length_b   1.000
_cell.length_c   1.000
_cell.angle_alpha   90.00
_cell.angle_beta   90.00
_cell.angle_gamma   90.00
#
_symmetry.space_group_name_H-M   'P 1'
#
loop_
_entity.id
_entity.type
_entity.pdbx_description
1 polymer ?
#
loop_
_entity_poly.entity_id
_entity_poly.type
_entity_poly.pdbx_seq_one_letter_code
_entity_poly.pdbx_strand_id
1 'polypeptide(L)'
;MKKLYLATAGVTCLTLATLGSGKAQAVDTVIDFDSLLDLEIVDNQFLNQGVDFNGTASILQLGSSLNSLFPPVSANNLIYDNPSLGNGIIRVDAVNSLWSSVGGFVTGTTNVTLTAYASDNSILGAVSTGGANFQDAGTGLLPNIFLSLTAPDISYITFQDSGNTYTVDNFTFSSQSVPEPTSMLGFFALGAFSATSFVKRKQPQNAATKA
;
A
#
# COMPACT_ATOMS: atom_id res chain seq x y z
N MET A 1 14.95 -42.92 -59.56
CA MET A 1 15.02 -41.80 -58.59
C MET A 1 13.70 -41.02 -58.66
N LYS A 2 12.75 -41.30 -57.76
CA LYS A 2 11.47 -40.57 -57.65
C LYS A 2 11.52 -39.69 -56.41
N LYS A 3 11.24 -38.40 -56.58
CA LYS A 3 11.35 -37.36 -55.55
C LYS A 3 10.18 -37.46 -54.56
N LEU A 4 10.52 -37.34 -53.27
CA LEU A 4 9.65 -37.18 -52.12
C LEU A 4 9.10 -35.74 -52.11
N TYR A 5 7.80 -35.55 -51.87
CA TYR A 5 7.28 -34.25 -51.44
C TYR A 5 6.37 -34.46 -50.22
N LEU A 6 6.88 -34.02 -49.08
CA LEU A 6 6.19 -33.96 -47.80
C LEU A 6 5.62 -32.54 -47.67
N ALA A 7 4.29 -32.40 -47.64
CA ALA A 7 3.63 -31.11 -47.41
C ALA A 7 3.25 -31.03 -45.92
N THR A 8 4.02 -30.26 -45.15
CA THR A 8 3.70 -29.93 -43.75
C THR A 8 2.73 -28.75 -43.76
N ALA A 9 1.47 -28.99 -43.44
CA ALA A 9 0.50 -27.93 -43.17
C ALA A 9 0.74 -27.39 -41.75
N GLY A 10 1.32 -26.18 -41.67
CA GLY A 10 1.45 -25.44 -40.42
C GLY A 10 0.09 -24.89 -39.99
N VAL A 11 -0.49 -25.47 -38.95
CA VAL A 11 -1.65 -24.90 -38.25
C VAL A 11 -1.11 -23.91 -37.22
N THR A 12 -1.14 -22.62 -37.54
CA THR A 12 -0.99 -21.56 -36.54
C THR A 12 -2.25 -21.50 -35.70
N CYS A 13 -2.17 -22.07 -34.49
CA CYS A 13 -3.14 -21.84 -33.43
C CYS A 13 -2.94 -20.41 -32.92
N LEU A 14 -3.87 -19.52 -33.25
CA LEU A 14 -3.92 -18.18 -32.67
C LEU A 14 -4.58 -18.30 -31.29
N THR A 15 -3.78 -18.53 -30.26
CA THR A 15 -4.26 -18.50 -28.87
C THR A 15 -4.54 -17.05 -28.48
N LEU A 16 -5.82 -16.71 -28.40
CA LEU A 16 -6.30 -15.44 -27.86
C LEU A 16 -6.02 -15.44 -26.35
N ALA A 17 -4.95 -14.77 -25.93
CA ALA A 17 -4.63 -14.60 -24.51
C ALA A 17 -5.71 -13.73 -23.87
N THR A 18 -6.58 -14.34 -23.06
CA THR A 18 -7.43 -13.62 -22.12
C THR A 18 -6.54 -13.00 -21.05
N LEU A 19 -6.19 -11.73 -21.22
CA LEU A 19 -5.63 -10.89 -20.16
C LEU A 19 -6.73 -10.70 -19.12
N GLY A 20 -6.77 -11.59 -18.13
CA GLY A 20 -7.59 -11.37 -16.94
C GLY A 20 -7.03 -10.16 -16.21
N SER A 21 -7.85 -9.12 -16.05
CA SER A 21 -7.62 -8.02 -15.12
C SER A 21 -7.68 -8.55 -13.69
N GLY A 22 -6.60 -9.21 -13.24
CA GLY A 22 -6.43 -9.51 -11.83
C GLY A 22 -6.36 -8.18 -11.10
N LYS A 23 -7.35 -7.86 -10.27
CA LYS A 23 -7.19 -6.78 -9.29
C LYS A 23 -5.99 -7.18 -8.42
N ALA A 24 -4.91 -6.41 -8.47
CA ALA A 24 -3.81 -6.60 -7.55
C ALA A 24 -4.39 -6.53 -6.13
N GLN A 25 -4.31 -7.63 -5.39
CA GLN A 25 -4.71 -7.65 -4.00
C GLN A 25 -3.74 -6.74 -3.24
N ALA A 26 -4.27 -5.80 -2.46
CA ALA A 26 -3.46 -5.02 -1.55
C ALA A 26 -2.77 -6.00 -0.59
N VAL A 27 -1.44 -6.00 -0.59
CA VAL A 27 -0.63 -6.76 0.36
C VAL A 27 -0.38 -5.85 1.55
N ASP A 28 -0.61 -6.37 2.76
CA ASP A 28 -0.31 -5.66 3.99
C ASP A 28 1.20 -5.46 4.11
N THR A 29 1.60 -4.22 4.35
CA THR A 29 3.00 -3.85 4.61
C THR A 29 3.18 -3.62 6.11
N VAL A 30 4.27 -4.14 6.66
CA VAL A 30 4.61 -4.05 8.09
C VAL A 30 5.94 -3.33 8.24
N ILE A 31 5.97 -2.33 9.12
CA ILE A 31 7.18 -1.59 9.53
C ILE A 31 7.54 -2.03 10.96
N ASP A 32 8.65 -2.76 11.10
CA ASP A 32 9.13 -3.37 12.36
C ASP A 32 10.18 -2.52 13.11
N PHE A 33 10.65 -1.43 12.50
CA PHE A 33 11.61 -0.46 13.06
C PHE A 33 13.01 -1.01 13.43
N ASP A 34 13.28 -2.30 13.25
CA ASP A 34 14.51 -2.98 13.69
C ASP A 34 15.77 -2.52 12.93
N SER A 35 15.60 -1.80 11.82
CA SER A 35 16.71 -1.21 11.05
C SER A 35 17.20 0.15 11.57
N LEU A 36 16.47 0.77 12.50
CA LEU A 36 16.77 2.10 13.02
C LEU A 36 17.63 2.03 14.29
N LEU A 37 18.33 3.13 14.59
CA LEU A 37 19.18 3.22 15.78
C LEU A 37 18.38 3.62 17.02
N ASP A 38 18.87 3.23 18.20
CA ASP A 38 18.30 3.68 19.47
C ASP A 38 18.24 5.22 19.55
N LEU A 39 17.12 5.75 20.03
CA LEU A 39 16.80 7.18 20.13
C LEU A 39 16.75 7.93 18.79
N GLU A 40 16.83 7.24 17.65
CA GLU A 40 16.65 7.86 16.34
C GLU A 40 15.24 8.43 16.21
N ILE A 41 15.12 9.64 15.65
CA ILE A 41 13.83 10.26 15.32
C ILE A 41 13.27 9.60 14.08
N VAL A 42 12.01 9.15 14.15
CA VAL A 42 11.34 8.50 13.03
C VAL A 42 10.56 9.55 12.24
N ASP A 43 10.96 9.74 10.99
CA ASP A 43 10.48 10.75 10.05
C ASP A 43 10.31 10.10 8.67
N ASN A 44 11.22 10.40 7.74
CA ASN A 44 11.10 10.04 6.32
C ASN A 44 11.80 8.74 5.90
N GLN A 45 12.28 7.93 6.85
CA GLN A 45 13.00 6.68 6.56
C GLN A 45 12.16 5.67 5.75
N PHE A 46 10.82 5.78 5.82
CA PHE A 46 9.87 4.84 5.23
C PHE A 46 9.09 5.37 4.02
N LEU A 47 9.49 6.52 3.44
CA LEU A 47 8.77 7.11 2.29
C LEU A 47 8.65 6.14 1.10
N ASN A 48 9.71 5.37 0.82
CA ASN A 48 9.72 4.37 -0.26
C ASN A 48 8.79 3.17 0.01
N GLN A 49 8.35 2.99 1.25
CA GLN A 49 7.38 1.98 1.64
C GLN A 49 5.96 2.54 1.66
N GLY A 50 5.77 3.86 1.53
CA GLY A 50 4.45 4.50 1.49
C GLY A 50 4.01 5.12 2.82
N VAL A 51 4.96 5.42 3.72
CA VAL A 51 4.67 5.92 5.08
C VAL A 51 5.61 7.07 5.45
N ASP A 52 5.08 8.08 6.14
CA ASP A 52 5.84 9.16 6.78
C ASP A 52 5.43 9.31 8.25
N PHE A 53 6.38 9.32 9.18
CA PHE A 53 6.12 9.47 10.63
C PHE A 53 6.28 10.92 11.14
N ASN A 54 6.60 11.86 10.24
CA ASN A 54 6.63 13.31 10.48
C ASN A 54 7.54 13.77 11.63
N GLY A 55 8.51 12.97 12.03
CA GLY A 55 9.41 13.29 13.15
C GLY A 55 8.71 13.36 14.50
N THR A 56 7.52 12.76 14.64
CA THR A 56 6.71 12.84 15.86
C THR A 56 7.02 11.75 16.89
N ALA A 57 7.84 10.76 16.50
CA ALA A 57 8.23 9.65 17.34
C ALA A 57 9.76 9.46 17.31
N SER A 58 10.27 8.68 18.27
CA SER A 58 11.65 8.18 18.23
C SER A 58 11.71 6.71 18.60
N ILE A 59 12.85 6.07 18.37
CA ILE A 59 13.07 4.65 18.66
C ILE A 59 13.41 4.44 20.13
N LEU A 60 12.84 3.39 20.73
CA LEU A 60 13.42 2.73 21.91
C LEU A 60 13.87 1.33 21.55
N GLN A 61 15.06 0.97 22.02
CA GLN A 61 15.67 -0.33 21.76
C GLN A 61 15.74 -1.19 23.03
N LEU A 62 15.33 -2.45 22.90
CA LEU A 62 15.44 -3.47 23.94
C LEU A 62 16.90 -3.64 24.40
N GLY A 63 17.11 -3.63 25.72
CA GLY A 63 18.44 -3.72 26.32
C GLY A 63 19.22 -2.40 26.34
N SER A 64 18.62 -1.30 25.88
CA SER A 64 19.19 0.05 25.96
C SER A 64 18.20 1.03 26.60
N SER A 65 17.53 1.87 25.82
CA SER A 65 16.60 2.90 26.31
C SER A 65 15.21 2.36 26.68
N LEU A 66 14.82 1.19 26.15
CA LEU A 66 13.50 0.63 26.38
C LEU A 66 13.35 0.09 27.80
N ASN A 67 12.33 0.58 28.50
CA ASN A 67 11.88 0.00 29.75
C ASN A 67 11.26 -1.38 29.49
N SER A 68 11.72 -2.42 30.20
CA SER A 68 11.26 -3.80 30.03
C SER A 68 9.76 -4.00 30.28
N LEU A 69 9.07 -3.05 30.93
CA LEU A 69 7.62 -3.10 31.10
C LEU A 69 6.84 -2.85 29.79
N PHE A 70 7.53 -2.43 28.73
CA PHE A 70 6.98 -2.19 27.39
C PHE A 70 7.63 -3.16 26.41
N PRO A 71 7.30 -4.47 26.46
CA PRO A 71 7.97 -5.47 25.64
C PRO A 71 7.69 -5.25 24.15
N PRO A 72 8.69 -5.33 23.26
CA PRO A 72 8.44 -5.29 21.81
C PRO A 72 7.74 -6.56 21.33
N VAL A 73 7.02 -6.45 20.22
CA VAL A 73 6.51 -7.57 19.42
C VAL A 73 7.52 -7.98 18.35
N SER A 74 8.20 -6.99 17.77
CA SER A 74 9.35 -7.15 16.87
C SER A 74 10.58 -7.67 17.63
N ALA A 75 11.75 -7.71 16.99
CA ALA A 75 12.94 -8.23 17.65
C ALA A 75 13.40 -7.30 18.79
N ASN A 76 13.66 -6.02 18.49
CA ASN A 76 14.31 -5.14 19.46
C ASN A 76 13.76 -3.71 19.50
N ASN A 77 13.27 -3.17 18.38
CA ASN A 77 12.93 -1.76 18.28
C ASN A 77 11.43 -1.53 18.19
N LEU A 78 11.01 -0.44 18.83
CA LEU A 78 9.66 0.10 18.70
C LEU A 78 9.73 1.62 18.66
N ILE A 79 8.65 2.28 18.25
CA ILE A 79 8.55 3.73 18.34
C ILE A 79 7.83 4.14 19.62
N TYR A 80 8.22 5.27 20.21
CA TYR A 80 7.53 5.87 21.35
C TYR A 80 7.21 7.33 21.09
N ASP A 81 6.19 7.81 21.78
CA ASP A 81 5.69 9.18 21.72
C ASP A 81 6.59 10.12 22.51
N ASN A 82 7.76 10.43 21.96
CA ASN A 82 8.71 11.32 22.63
C ASN A 82 8.04 12.66 23.01
N PRO A 83 7.94 12.98 24.32
CA PRO A 83 7.25 14.18 24.78
C PRO A 83 7.85 15.48 24.24
N SER A 84 9.08 15.45 23.74
CA SER A 84 9.78 16.60 23.16
C SER A 84 9.50 16.81 21.67
N LEU A 85 8.84 15.87 20.99
CA LEU A 85 8.63 15.89 19.53
C LEU A 85 7.16 16.08 19.15
N GLY A 86 6.29 15.19 19.63
CA GLY A 86 4.91 15.06 19.15
C GLY A 86 3.83 15.57 20.12
N ASN A 87 4.21 16.12 21.28
CA ASN A 87 3.26 16.50 22.35
C ASN A 87 2.29 15.34 22.73
N GLY A 88 2.77 14.10 22.78
CA GLY A 88 1.96 12.91 23.07
C GLY A 88 1.15 12.38 21.88
N ILE A 89 1.52 12.77 20.66
CA ILE A 89 0.91 12.30 19.41
C ILE A 89 1.99 11.72 18.52
N ILE A 90 1.75 10.49 18.03
CA ILE A 90 2.49 9.92 16.91
C ILE A 90 1.59 10.04 15.68
N ARG A 91 2.01 10.84 14.71
CA ARG A 91 1.30 11.06 13.44
C ARG A 91 1.96 10.25 12.33
N VAL A 92 1.15 9.52 11.57
CA VAL A 92 1.63 8.73 10.44
C VAL A 92 0.80 9.05 9.20
N ASP A 93 1.44 9.49 8.13
CA ASP A 93 0.81 9.90 6.87
C ASP A 93 1.03 8.86 5.78
N ALA A 94 -0.01 8.70 4.95
CA ALA A 94 0.02 7.87 3.76
C ALA A 94 0.80 8.57 2.64
N VAL A 95 1.76 7.86 2.04
CA VAL A 95 2.60 8.38 0.97
C VAL A 95 2.35 7.58 -0.31
N ASN A 96 2.25 8.28 -1.44
CA ASN A 96 1.98 7.74 -2.79
C ASN A 96 0.56 7.17 -3.01
N SER A 97 -0.04 6.52 -2.02
CA SER A 97 -1.41 5.98 -2.09
C SER A 97 -2.11 6.11 -0.75
N LEU A 98 -3.42 6.34 -0.76
CA LEU A 98 -4.24 6.30 0.45
C LEU A 98 -4.36 4.86 0.95
N TRP A 99 -4.57 4.69 2.25
CA TRP A 99 -4.72 3.36 2.84
C TRP A 99 -6.19 2.93 2.90
N SER A 100 -6.41 1.62 2.85
CA SER A 100 -7.71 0.96 3.12
C SER A 100 -7.78 0.37 4.53
N SER A 101 -6.63 0.15 5.16
CA SER A 101 -6.51 -0.39 6.50
C SER A 101 -5.19 0.03 7.12
N VAL A 102 -5.21 0.18 8.44
CA VAL A 102 -4.08 0.60 9.28
C VAL A 102 -4.15 -0.13 10.61
N GLY A 103 -3.00 -0.30 11.26
CA GLY A 103 -2.91 -0.82 12.61
C GLY A 103 -1.51 -0.82 13.17
N GLY A 104 -1.40 -1.27 14.42
CA GLY A 104 -0.13 -1.41 15.13
C GLY A 104 -0.35 -2.04 16.49
N PHE A 105 0.69 -2.64 17.04
CA PHE A 105 0.69 -3.15 18.40
C PHE A 105 1.02 -2.02 19.36
N VAL A 106 0.15 -1.79 20.35
CA VAL A 106 0.25 -0.64 21.23
C VAL A 106 0.38 -1.07 22.68
N THR A 107 1.34 -0.46 23.38
CA THR A 107 1.50 -0.59 24.83
C THR A 107 1.57 0.80 25.46
N GLY A 108 0.60 1.15 26.30
CA GLY A 108 0.48 2.47 26.91
C GLY A 108 0.38 2.44 28.43
N THR A 109 0.83 3.54 29.05
CA THR A 109 0.60 3.83 30.48
C THR A 109 -0.82 4.28 30.79
N THR A 110 -1.55 4.73 29.77
CA THR A 110 -2.97 5.08 29.83
C THR A 110 -3.70 4.52 28.61
N ASN A 111 -4.98 4.87 28.43
CA ASN A 111 -5.71 4.52 27.23
C ASN A 111 -5.09 5.23 26.02
N VAL A 112 -4.68 4.45 25.02
CA VAL A 112 -4.15 4.98 23.75
C VAL A 112 -5.19 4.77 22.67
N THR A 113 -5.44 5.80 21.87
CA THR A 113 -6.42 5.77 20.77
C THR A 113 -5.71 5.90 19.44
N LEU A 114 -5.99 4.96 18.54
CA LEU A 114 -5.71 5.07 17.11
C LEU A 114 -6.91 5.74 16.44
N THR A 115 -6.70 6.88 15.78
CA THR A 115 -7.71 7.59 15.01
C THR A 115 -7.26 7.70 13.54
N ALA A 116 -8.14 7.35 12.61
CA ALA A 116 -7.90 7.48 11.18
C ALA A 116 -8.65 8.68 10.59
N TYR A 117 -7.99 9.39 9.68
CA TYR A 117 -8.49 10.63 9.09
C TYR A 117 -8.44 10.60 7.56
N ALA A 118 -9.42 11.24 6.96
CA ALA A 118 -9.39 11.60 5.53
C ALA A 118 -8.54 12.88 5.33
N SER A 119 -8.26 13.20 4.06
CA SER A 119 -7.42 14.34 3.68
C SER A 119 -8.02 15.71 4.04
N ASP A 120 -9.32 15.78 4.28
CA ASP A 120 -10.03 16.97 4.77
C ASP A 120 -10.06 17.08 6.31
N ASN A 121 -9.32 16.21 7.01
CA ASN A 121 -9.28 16.05 8.46
C ASN A 121 -10.58 15.50 9.09
N SER A 122 -11.51 14.97 8.28
CA SER A 122 -12.65 14.24 8.83
C SER A 122 -12.20 12.91 9.46
N ILE A 123 -12.81 12.56 10.60
CA ILE A 123 -12.53 11.30 11.28
C ILE A 123 -13.27 10.18 10.55
N LEU A 124 -12.51 9.16 10.14
CA LEU A 124 -13.03 7.95 9.49
C LEU A 124 -13.36 6.86 10.51
N GLY A 125 -12.63 6.82 11.62
CA GLY A 125 -12.82 5.86 12.70
C GLY A 125 -11.81 6.01 13.82
N ALA A 126 -12.10 5.41 14.97
CA ALA A 126 -11.20 5.36 16.11
C ALA A 126 -11.36 4.04 16.89
N VAL A 127 -10.26 3.57 17.46
CA VAL A 127 -10.20 2.38 18.32
C VAL A 127 -9.15 2.61 19.42
N SER A 128 -9.33 2.00 20.59
CA SER A 128 -8.45 2.26 21.74
C SER A 128 -8.10 1.02 22.55
N THR A 129 -7.01 1.06 23.32
CA THR A 129 -6.57 -0.05 24.19
C THR A 129 -7.54 -0.34 25.34
N GLY A 130 -8.37 0.62 25.73
CA GLY A 130 -9.32 0.53 26.84
C GLY A 130 -8.74 0.88 28.21
N GLY A 131 -7.44 1.20 28.28
CA GLY A 131 -6.74 1.53 29.52
C GLY A 131 -5.24 1.30 29.42
N ALA A 132 -4.55 1.45 30.55
CA ALA A 132 -3.14 1.10 30.68
C ALA A 132 -2.94 -0.40 30.45
N ASN A 133 -1.95 -0.77 29.64
CA ASN A 133 -1.70 -2.16 29.28
C ASN A 133 -0.21 -2.55 29.26
N PHE A 134 0.67 -1.74 29.86
CA PHE A 134 2.06 -2.15 30.11
C PHE A 134 2.13 -3.33 31.10
N GLN A 135 3.27 -4.02 31.14
CA GLN A 135 3.46 -5.15 32.05
C GLN A 135 3.25 -4.72 33.50
N ASP A 136 2.50 -5.52 34.25
CA ASP A 136 2.17 -5.25 35.66
C ASP A 136 1.33 -3.98 35.91
N ALA A 137 0.63 -3.46 34.89
CA ALA A 137 -0.27 -2.31 35.02
C ALA A 137 -1.45 -2.51 36.00
N GLY A 138 -1.75 -3.75 36.40
CA GLY A 138 -2.83 -4.07 37.34
C GLY A 138 -4.26 -3.91 36.78
N THR A 139 -4.40 -3.66 35.46
CA THR A 139 -5.69 -3.45 34.78
C THR A 139 -6.30 -4.74 34.21
N GLY A 140 -5.53 -5.83 34.16
CA GLY A 140 -5.91 -7.07 33.48
C GLY A 140 -5.78 -7.04 31.95
N LEU A 141 -5.36 -5.90 31.38
CA LEU A 141 -4.99 -5.78 29.97
C LEU A 141 -3.56 -6.27 29.76
N LEU A 142 -3.34 -7.00 28.66
CA LEU A 142 -2.01 -7.46 28.27
C LEU A 142 -1.28 -6.39 27.43
N PRO A 143 0.06 -6.33 27.48
CA PRO A 143 0.84 -5.53 26.54
C PRO A 143 0.56 -5.90 25.09
N ASN A 144 0.90 -4.96 24.20
CA ASN A 144 0.82 -5.14 22.75
C ASN A 144 -0.60 -5.47 22.28
N ILE A 145 -1.56 -4.62 22.63
CA ILE A 145 -2.91 -4.70 22.06
C ILE A 145 -2.82 -4.24 20.61
N PHE A 146 -3.25 -5.09 19.67
CA PHE A 146 -3.33 -4.71 18.27
C PHE A 146 -4.54 -3.81 18.04
N LEU A 147 -4.28 -2.53 17.75
CA LEU A 147 -5.29 -1.58 17.31
C LEU A 147 -5.31 -1.57 15.79
N SER A 148 -6.49 -1.70 15.20
CA SER A 148 -6.64 -1.63 13.75
C SER A 148 -7.96 -1.01 13.31
N LEU A 149 -7.94 -0.40 12.13
CA LEU A 149 -9.09 0.22 11.49
C LEU A 149 -9.09 -0.14 10.00
N THR A 150 -10.29 -0.32 9.46
CA THR A 150 -10.54 -0.42 8.01
C THR A 150 -11.48 0.70 7.63
N ALA A 151 -11.04 1.55 6.71
CA ALA A 151 -11.85 2.65 6.18
C ALA A 151 -11.34 3.00 4.76
N PRO A 152 -12.19 3.52 3.87
CA PRO A 152 -11.72 4.06 2.62
C PRO A 152 -10.93 5.36 2.86
N ASP A 153 -10.00 5.65 1.96
CA ASP A 153 -9.33 6.94 1.80
C ASP A 153 -8.64 7.45 3.06
N ILE A 154 -8.03 6.55 3.85
CA ILE A 154 -7.23 6.93 5.01
C ILE A 154 -6.00 7.68 4.51
N SER A 155 -5.94 8.97 4.85
CA SER A 155 -4.84 9.87 4.47
C SER A 155 -3.76 9.94 5.53
N TYR A 156 -4.16 9.92 6.80
CA TYR A 156 -3.23 9.87 7.92
C TYR A 156 -3.92 9.28 9.15
N ILE A 157 -3.12 8.89 10.12
CA ILE A 157 -3.57 8.44 11.43
C ILE A 157 -2.87 9.21 12.54
N THR A 158 -3.44 9.15 13.73
CA THR A 158 -2.75 9.49 14.96
C THR A 158 -2.91 8.36 15.96
N PHE A 159 -1.82 7.99 16.61
CA PHE A 159 -1.88 7.44 17.96
C PHE A 159 -1.80 8.60 18.94
N GLN A 160 -2.60 8.56 19.99
CA GLN A 160 -2.59 9.59 21.03
C GLN A 160 -3.07 8.98 22.35
N ASP A 161 -2.47 9.42 23.45
CA ASP A 161 -2.92 9.06 24.79
C ASP A 161 -3.53 10.26 25.54
N SER A 162 -3.90 10.05 26.81
CA SER A 162 -4.48 11.10 27.67
C SER A 162 -3.46 11.83 28.56
N GLY A 163 -2.17 11.88 28.18
CA GLY A 163 -1.15 12.71 28.83
C GLY A 163 -0.02 11.95 29.53
N ASN A 164 0.34 10.76 29.06
CA ASN A 164 1.55 10.04 29.46
C ASN A 164 2.27 9.51 28.20
N THR A 165 2.99 8.39 28.31
CA THR A 165 3.76 7.81 27.20
C THR A 165 3.23 6.42 26.82
N TYR A 166 3.46 6.06 25.57
CA TYR A 166 3.13 4.78 24.98
C TYR A 166 4.11 4.41 23.87
N THR A 167 4.07 3.13 23.50
CA THR A 167 4.87 2.57 22.42
C THR A 167 3.97 1.98 21.35
N VAL A 168 4.45 2.03 20.11
CA VAL A 168 3.84 1.39 18.94
C VAL A 168 4.88 0.53 18.26
N ASP A 169 4.48 -0.67 17.86
CA ASP A 169 5.33 -1.63 17.18
C ASP A 169 4.58 -2.28 16.00
N ASN A 170 5.32 -2.78 15.01
CA ASN A 170 4.82 -3.41 13.79
C ASN A 170 3.68 -2.60 13.15
N PHE A 171 3.96 -1.34 12.80
CA PHE A 171 2.98 -0.50 12.10
C PHE A 171 2.58 -1.16 10.79
N THR A 172 1.29 -1.44 10.63
CA THR A 172 0.74 -2.23 9.53
C THR A 172 -0.23 -1.40 8.73
N PHE A 173 -0.15 -1.45 7.41
CA PHE A 173 -1.10 -0.76 6.53
C PHE A 173 -1.28 -1.49 5.21
N SER A 174 -2.38 -1.21 4.53
CA SER A 174 -2.66 -1.71 3.19
C SER A 174 -3.04 -0.55 2.30
N SER A 175 -2.31 -0.37 1.21
CA SER A 175 -2.60 0.68 0.23
C SER A 175 -3.82 0.33 -0.61
N GLN A 176 -4.60 1.34 -0.99
CA GLN A 176 -5.64 1.14 -1.98
C GLN A 176 -5.03 0.73 -3.33
N SER A 177 -5.64 -0.28 -3.95
CA SER A 177 -5.29 -0.67 -5.32
C SER A 177 -5.76 0.42 -6.29
N VAL A 178 -4.82 1.20 -6.84
CA VAL A 178 -5.11 2.11 -7.94
C VAL A 178 -5.15 1.28 -9.23
N PRO A 179 -6.26 1.26 -9.99
CA PRO A 179 -6.30 0.58 -11.28
C PRO A 179 -5.25 1.19 -12.22
N GLU A 180 -4.33 0.37 -12.74
CA GLU A 180 -3.28 0.88 -13.61
C GLU A 180 -3.85 1.52 -14.90
N PRO A 181 -3.27 2.64 -15.39
CA PRO A 181 -3.75 3.36 -16.58
C PRO A 181 -3.72 2.56 -17.89
N THR A 182 -3.05 1.41 -17.94
CA THR A 182 -2.94 0.55 -19.13
C THR A 182 -4.28 -0.02 -19.60
N SER A 183 -5.31 -0.03 -18.75
CA SER A 183 -6.67 -0.44 -19.14
C SER A 183 -7.42 0.59 -19.99
N MET A 184 -6.96 1.85 -20.09
CA MET A 184 -7.60 2.88 -20.92
C MET A 184 -7.14 2.89 -22.39
N LEU A 185 -6.03 2.22 -22.72
CA LEU A 185 -5.55 2.12 -24.11
C LEU A 185 -6.37 1.14 -24.97
N GLY A 186 -7.10 0.21 -24.35
CA GLY A 186 -7.93 -0.78 -25.05
C GLY A 186 -9.18 -0.21 -25.74
N PHE A 187 -9.63 0.99 -25.35
CA PHE A 187 -10.82 1.61 -25.94
C PHE A 187 -10.54 2.41 -27.22
N PHE A 188 -9.28 2.79 -27.49
CA PHE A 188 -8.93 3.54 -28.70
C PHE A 188 -8.52 2.65 -29.89
N ALA A 189 -8.28 1.35 -29.68
CA ALA A 189 -7.77 0.45 -30.71
C ALA A 189 -8.86 -0.20 -31.60
N LEU A 190 -10.16 0.01 -31.33
CA LEU A 190 -11.26 -0.64 -32.05
C LEU A 190 -11.99 0.26 -33.07
N GLY A 191 -11.54 1.51 -33.27
CA GLY A 191 -12.27 2.50 -34.08
C GLY A 191 -11.82 2.72 -35.52
N ALA A 192 -10.74 2.10 -36.01
CA ALA A 192 -10.08 2.54 -37.25
C ALA A 192 -9.90 1.45 -38.33
N PHE A 193 -10.95 0.71 -38.69
CA PHE A 193 -10.97 -0.04 -39.96
C PHE A 193 -12.38 -0.07 -40.58
N SER A 194 -12.81 1.05 -41.14
CA SER A 194 -13.91 1.08 -42.11
C SER A 194 -13.55 1.98 -43.27
N ALA A 195 -13.32 1.35 -44.43
CA ALA A 195 -13.69 1.78 -45.79
C ALA A 195 -12.64 1.31 -46.82
N THR A 196 -12.91 0.12 -47.33
CA THR A 196 -12.48 -0.33 -48.66
C THR A 196 -12.81 0.71 -49.74
N SER A 197 -11.87 0.98 -50.64
CA SER A 197 -12.19 1.48 -51.99
C SER A 197 -11.20 0.89 -53.00
N PHE A 198 -11.70 -0.10 -53.73
CA PHE A 198 -11.05 -0.76 -54.86
C PHE A 198 -10.89 0.24 -56.02
N VAL A 199 -9.67 0.62 -56.37
CA VAL A 199 -9.38 1.27 -57.65
C VAL A 199 -9.13 0.19 -58.70
N LYS A 200 -10.19 -0.15 -59.44
CA LYS A 200 -10.18 -1.07 -60.58
C LYS A 200 -9.66 -0.35 -61.82
N ARG A 201 -8.35 -0.45 -62.11
CA ARG A 201 -7.77 -0.02 -63.40
C ARG A 201 -8.20 -1.00 -64.49
N LYS A 202 -9.09 -0.57 -65.39
CA LYS A 202 -9.33 -1.22 -66.69
C LYS A 202 -8.39 -0.60 -67.73
N GLN A 203 -7.49 -1.41 -68.28
CA GLN A 203 -6.93 -1.19 -69.63
C GLN A 203 -7.97 -1.60 -70.67
N PRO A 204 -8.02 -0.89 -71.81
CA PRO A 204 -8.22 -1.56 -73.09
C PRO A 204 -7.07 -1.30 -74.06
N GLN A 205 -6.59 -2.40 -74.66
CA GLN A 205 -5.77 -2.45 -75.87
C GLN A 205 -6.64 -2.20 -77.12
N ASN A 206 -5.99 -1.56 -78.10
CA ASN A 206 -6.26 -1.40 -79.54
C ASN A 206 -7.28 -2.33 -80.24
N ALA A 207 -8.05 -1.79 -81.21
CA ALA A 207 -7.94 -2.12 -82.65
C ALA A 207 -9.00 -1.43 -83.57
N ALA A 208 -8.50 -0.91 -84.70
CA ALA A 208 -9.01 -0.99 -86.09
C ALA A 208 -10.26 -0.23 -86.63
N THR A 209 -9.95 0.74 -87.51
CA THR A 209 -10.32 0.88 -88.96
C THR A 209 -11.79 0.93 -89.43
N LYS A 210 -12.19 2.05 -90.05
CA LYS A 210 -12.59 2.19 -91.48
C LYS A 210 -13.22 3.56 -91.80
N ALA A 211 -12.67 4.24 -92.80
CA ALA A 211 -13.39 4.94 -93.88
C ALA A 211 -12.45 4.99 -95.09
#